data_AF-A0A6N2N9T2-F1
#
_entry.id   AF-A0A6N2N9T2-F1
#
_cell.length_a   1.000
_cell.length_b   1.000
_cell.length_c   1.000
_cell.angle_alpha   90.00
_cell.angle_beta   90.00
_cell.angle_gamma   90.00
#
_symmetry.space_group_name_H-M   'P 1'
#
loop_
_entity.id
_entity.type
_entity.pdbx_description
1 polymer ?
#
loop_
_entity_poly.entity_id
_entity_poly.type
_entity_poly.pdbx_seq_one_letter_code
_entity_poly.pdbx_strand_id
1 'polypeptide(L)'
;MENLSIYLSILIKENRKRAPPEAAGAWPLIGHLHLLGGSQPPHIKLGNLADKYGLIFTVKLGVHRTLIVSNSEMAKECLRTNEKAFATRPKGLVMDIMGYNYSMFGFSHYGTY
;
A
#
# COMPACT_ATOMS: atom_id res chain seq x y z
N MET A 1 -0.64 16.92 18.27
CA MET A 1 -0.53 17.47 16.89
C MET A 1 0.93 17.27 16.55
N GLU A 2 1.36 16.18 15.94
CA GLU A 2 1.15 15.78 14.55
C GLU A 2 1.54 14.29 14.45
N ASN A 3 0.58 13.40 14.24
CA ASN A 3 0.89 11.99 14.02
C ASN A 3 1.36 11.82 12.58
N LEU A 4 2.68 11.84 12.38
CA LEU A 4 3.36 11.46 11.14
C LEU A 4 3.10 9.97 10.85
N SER A 5 1.92 9.67 10.31
CA SER A 5 1.57 8.33 9.85
C SER A 5 2.25 8.12 8.49
N ILE A 6 3.37 7.40 8.51
CA ILE A 6 4.09 6.96 7.31
C ILE A 6 3.26 5.81 6.70
N TYR A 7 2.44 6.12 5.69
CA TYR A 7 1.62 5.13 5.01
C TYR A 7 2.43 4.39 3.94
N LEU A 8 2.73 3.13 4.21
CA LEU A 8 3.39 2.24 3.27
C LEU A 8 2.33 1.36 2.60
N SER A 9 1.97 1.69 1.36
CA SER A 9 1.06 0.87 0.53
C SER A 9 1.87 -0.21 -0.19
N ILE A 10 1.79 -1.45 0.30
CA ILE A 10 2.48 -2.60 -0.31
C ILE A 10 1.47 -3.49 -1.03
N LEU A 11 1.74 -3.82 -2.30
CA LEU A 11 0.98 -4.87 -2.99
C LEU A 11 1.45 -6.25 -2.51
N ILE A 12 0.54 -7.07 -1.99
CA ILE A 12 0.85 -8.42 -1.47
C ILE A 12 0.40 -9.51 -2.45
N LYS A 13 1.28 -10.48 -2.71
CA LYS A 13 0.98 -11.74 -3.41
C LYS A 13 0.25 -12.72 -2.47
N GLU A 14 -0.82 -13.33 -2.96
CA GLU A 14 -1.83 -14.07 -2.16
C GLU A 14 -1.24 -15.23 -1.33
N ASN A 15 -1.37 -15.16 0.00
CA ASN A 15 -1.31 -16.34 0.88
C ASN A 15 -2.41 -16.23 1.95
N ARG A 16 -3.55 -16.90 1.72
CA ARG A 16 -4.80 -16.72 2.48
C ARG A 16 -4.74 -17.22 3.94
N LYS A 17 -3.72 -17.96 4.34
CA LYS A 17 -3.70 -18.67 5.64
C LYS A 17 -3.34 -17.78 6.83
N ARG A 18 -2.72 -16.61 6.61
CA ARG A 18 -2.29 -15.67 7.67
C ARG A 18 -2.39 -14.20 7.22
N ALA A 19 -3.42 -13.89 6.42
CA ALA A 19 -3.56 -12.53 5.90
C ALA A 19 -4.19 -11.60 6.95
N PRO A 20 -3.72 -10.35 7.07
CA PRO A 20 -4.37 -9.34 7.90
C PRO A 20 -5.83 -9.10 7.46
N PRO A 21 -6.68 -8.59 8.36
CA PRO A 21 -8.10 -8.38 8.08
C PRO A 21 -8.29 -7.53 6.82
N GLU A 22 -9.29 -7.87 6.01
CA GLU A 22 -9.68 -7.04 4.86
C GLU A 22 -10.74 -6.03 5.31
N ALA A 23 -10.59 -4.78 4.88
CA ALA A 23 -11.63 -3.78 5.10
C ALA A 23 -12.96 -4.25 4.48
N ALA A 24 -14.06 -3.94 5.14
CA ALA A 24 -15.38 -4.27 4.63
C ALA A 24 -15.81 -3.29 3.52
N GLY A 25 -16.67 -3.76 2.63
CA GLY A 25 -17.28 -2.94 1.57
C GLY A 25 -16.62 -3.04 0.20
N ALA A 26 -15.74 -4.02 -0.04
CA ALA A 26 -15.12 -4.22 -1.35
C ALA A 26 -16.16 -4.49 -2.45
N TRP A 27 -16.17 -3.71 -3.53
CA TRP A 27 -16.98 -3.97 -4.72
C TRP A 27 -16.27 -4.95 -5.67
N PRO A 28 -17.01 -5.73 -6.48
CA PRO A 28 -16.42 -6.52 -7.55
C PRO A 28 -15.66 -5.59 -8.53
N LEU A 29 -14.47 -6.00 -8.97
CA LEU A 29 -13.53 -5.26 -9.83
C LEU A 29 -12.95 -3.94 -9.28
N ILE A 30 -13.77 -3.07 -8.69
CA ILE A 30 -13.35 -1.74 -8.19
C ILE A 30 -12.69 -1.86 -6.80
N GLY A 31 -13.08 -2.85 -6.01
CA GLY A 31 -12.63 -2.99 -4.63
C GLY A 31 -13.07 -1.80 -3.78
N HIS A 32 -12.12 -1.20 -3.08
CA HIS A 32 -12.28 -0.08 -2.15
C HIS A 32 -11.93 1.28 -2.77
N LEU A 33 -11.68 1.33 -4.09
CA LEU A 33 -11.29 2.58 -4.75
C LEU A 33 -12.37 3.67 -4.61
N HIS A 34 -13.63 3.27 -4.55
CA HIS A 34 -14.78 4.15 -4.29
C HIS A 34 -14.69 4.86 -2.93
N LEU A 35 -14.06 4.26 -1.92
CA LEU A 35 -13.88 4.89 -0.60
C LEU A 35 -12.84 6.02 -0.66
N LEU A 36 -11.88 5.94 -1.58
CA LEU A 36 -10.78 6.90 -1.68
C LEU A 36 -11.15 8.15 -2.49
N GLY A 37 -12.18 8.13 -3.33
CA GLY A 37 -12.61 9.27 -4.13
C GLY A 37 -13.32 10.40 -3.35
N GLY A 38 -13.12 11.66 -3.71
CA GLY A 38 -13.78 12.82 -3.10
C GLY A 38 -12.81 13.93 -2.66
N SER A 39 -13.30 14.87 -1.84
CA SER A 39 -12.53 16.08 -1.45
C SER A 39 -11.43 15.83 -0.41
N GLN A 40 -11.49 14.72 0.34
CA GLN A 40 -10.48 14.42 1.36
C GLN A 40 -9.30 13.65 0.73
N PRO A 41 -8.05 14.02 1.07
CA PRO A 41 -6.87 13.30 0.64
C PRO A 41 -6.91 11.81 1.02
N PRO A 42 -6.40 10.91 0.15
CA PRO A 42 -6.43 9.46 0.39
C PRO A 42 -5.77 9.03 1.71
N HIS A 43 -4.68 9.69 2.12
CA HIS A 43 -3.97 9.34 3.36
C HIS A 43 -4.80 9.61 4.62
N ILE A 44 -5.67 10.64 4.63
CA ILE A 44 -6.57 10.92 5.75
C ILE A 44 -7.63 9.83 5.86
N LYS A 45 -8.21 9.44 4.72
CA LYS A 45 -9.22 8.36 4.68
C LYS A 45 -8.66 7.02 5.11
N LEU A 46 -7.43 6.70 4.70
CA LEU A 46 -6.73 5.50 5.15
C LEU A 46 -6.46 5.53 6.66
N GLY A 47 -6.19 6.70 7.24
CA GLY A 47 -6.11 6.89 8.69
C GLY A 47 -7.43 6.57 9.39
N ASN A 48 -8.54 7.13 8.91
CA ASN A 48 -9.87 6.84 9.46
C ASN A 48 -10.23 5.35 9.36
N LEU A 49 -9.74 4.66 8.32
CA LEU A 49 -9.90 3.20 8.19
C LEU A 49 -8.99 2.45 9.18
N ALA A 50 -7.78 2.94 9.45
CA ALA A 50 -6.89 2.37 10.46
C ALA A 50 -7.51 2.44 11.87
N ASP A 51 -8.19 3.54 12.21
CA ASP A 51 -8.90 3.66 13.48
C ASP A 51 -10.03 2.63 13.62
N LYS A 52 -10.64 2.20 12.50
CA LYS A 52 -11.75 1.24 12.48
C LYS A 52 -11.30 -0.22 12.41
N TYR A 53 -10.30 -0.54 11.59
CA TYR A 53 -9.87 -1.91 11.31
C TYR A 53 -8.58 -2.31 12.04
N GLY A 54 -7.92 -1.35 12.70
CA GLY A 54 -6.67 -1.53 13.42
C GLY A 54 -5.45 -1.09 12.63
N LEU A 55 -4.28 -1.21 13.27
CA LEU A 55 -3.00 -0.70 12.77
C LEU A 55 -2.50 -1.44 11.51
N ILE A 56 -3.00 -2.64 11.23
CA ILE A 56 -2.61 -3.47 10.09
C ILE A 56 -3.87 -4.06 9.46
N PHE A 57 -4.16 -3.67 8.22
CA PHE A 57 -5.31 -4.17 7.47
C PHE A 57 -5.04 -4.15 5.98
N THR A 58 -5.89 -4.82 5.21
CA THR A 58 -5.79 -4.88 3.75
C THR A 58 -6.96 -4.22 3.08
N VAL A 59 -6.69 -3.54 1.97
CA VAL A 59 -7.68 -2.97 1.06
C VAL A 59 -7.46 -3.51 -0.34
N LYS A 60 -8.47 -3.38 -1.20
CA LYS A 60 -8.38 -3.71 -2.64
C LYS A 60 -8.47 -2.43 -3.44
N LEU A 61 -7.45 -2.10 -4.20
CA LEU A 61 -7.43 -0.98 -5.13
C LEU A 61 -7.63 -1.54 -6.54
N GLY A 62 -8.90 -1.59 -6.97
CA GLY A 62 -9.28 -2.33 -8.17
C GLY A 62 -9.00 -3.82 -8.00
N VAL A 63 -8.16 -4.36 -8.89
CA VAL A 63 -7.71 -5.77 -8.88
C VAL A 63 -6.52 -6.02 -7.95
N HIS A 64 -5.87 -4.98 -7.44
CA HIS A 64 -4.68 -5.09 -6.62
C HIS A 64 -5.01 -5.08 -5.13
N ARG A 65 -4.54 -6.07 -4.38
CA ARG A 65 -4.65 -6.08 -2.91
C ARG A 65 -3.47 -5.36 -2.29
N THR A 66 -3.75 -4.40 -1.43
CA THR A 66 -2.78 -3.52 -0.79
C THR A 66 -2.84 -3.68 0.72
N LEU A 67 -1.68 -3.88 1.35
CA LEU A 67 -1.52 -3.80 2.80
C LEU A 67 -1.35 -2.35 3.21
N ILE A 68 -2.11 -1.95 4.23
CA ILE A 68 -1.97 -0.67 4.90
C ILE A 68 -1.37 -0.93 6.29
N VAL A 69 -0.26 -0.26 6.57
CA VAL A 69 0.41 -0.26 7.86
C VAL A 69 0.34 1.16 8.42
N SER A 70 -0.32 1.30 9.57
CA SER A 70 -0.52 2.58 10.27
C SER A 70 0.21 2.59 11.62
N ASN A 71 1.32 1.83 11.74
CA ASN A 71 2.16 1.81 12.93
C ASN A 71 3.63 2.04 12.60
N SER A 72 4.31 2.84 13.42
CA SER A 72 5.69 3.24 13.20
C SER A 72 6.69 2.09 13.41
N GLU A 73 6.48 1.24 14.42
CA GLU A 73 7.36 0.10 14.69
C GLU A 73 7.27 -0.93 13.56
N MET A 74 6.05 -1.18 13.06
CA MET A 74 5.81 -2.11 11.96
C MET A 74 6.34 -1.58 10.63
N ALA A 75 6.19 -0.27 10.38
CA ALA A 75 6.79 0.36 9.21
C ALA A 75 8.32 0.27 9.25
N LYS A 76 8.95 0.47 10.42
CA LYS A 76 10.39 0.29 10.60
C LYS A 76 10.80 -1.16 10.34
N GLU A 77 10.05 -2.14 10.83
CA GLU A 77 10.36 -3.55 10.59
C GLU A 77 10.25 -3.92 9.10
N CYS A 78 9.24 -3.40 8.39
CA CYS A 78 9.09 -3.62 6.95
C CYS A 78 10.23 -2.96 6.17
N LEU A 79 10.60 -1.72 6.53
CA LEU A 79 11.57 -0.92 5.76
C LEU A 79 13.03 -1.15 6.15
N ARG A 80 13.33 -1.68 7.34
CA ARG A 80 14.70 -2.05 7.76
C ARG A 80 14.91 -3.55 7.68
N THR A 81 14.14 -4.32 8.46
CA THR A 81 14.41 -5.75 8.65
C THR A 81 14.07 -6.56 7.40
N ASN A 82 12.98 -6.19 6.71
CA ASN A 82 12.47 -6.88 5.54
C ASN A 82 12.60 -6.05 4.25
N GLU A 83 13.55 -5.12 4.20
CA GLU A 83 13.66 -4.14 3.11
C GLU A 83 13.66 -4.81 1.72
N LYS A 84 14.35 -5.94 1.55
CA LYS A 84 14.45 -6.65 0.26
C LYS A 84 13.11 -7.16 -0.24
N ALA A 85 12.23 -7.58 0.66
CA ALA A 85 10.89 -8.05 0.30
C ALA A 85 9.97 -6.91 -0.12
N PHE A 86 10.19 -5.71 0.43
CA PHE A 86 9.37 -4.51 0.20
C PHE A 86 10.02 -3.47 -0.73
N ALA A 87 11.26 -3.68 -1.16
CA ALA A 87 11.99 -2.76 -2.02
C ALA A 87 11.45 -2.78 -3.45
N THR A 88 10.85 -3.88 -3.90
CA THR A 88 10.29 -4.00 -5.25
C THR A 88 9.07 -3.08 -5.40
N ARG A 89 9.12 -2.17 -6.38
CA ARG A 89 7.99 -1.30 -6.73
C ARG A 89 7.00 -2.03 -7.63
N PRO A 90 5.69 -1.82 -7.44
CA PRO A 90 4.68 -2.44 -8.29
C PRO A 90 4.76 -1.88 -9.71
N LYS A 91 4.60 -2.78 -10.69
CA LYS A 91 4.53 -2.39 -12.10
C LYS A 91 3.23 -1.64 -12.39
N GLY A 92 3.33 -0.53 -13.10
CA GLY A 92 2.19 0.26 -13.55
C GLY A 92 2.55 1.03 -14.82
N LEU A 93 1.58 1.19 -15.73
CA LEU A 93 1.79 1.91 -16.99
C LEU A 93 2.29 3.34 -16.79
N VAL A 94 1.83 4.00 -15.72
CA VAL A 94 2.33 5.33 -15.33
C VAL A 94 3.82 5.30 -15.03
N MET A 95 4.30 4.25 -14.36
CA MET A 95 5.71 4.09 -14.00
C MET A 95 6.58 3.76 -15.20
N ASP A 96 6.02 3.03 -16.17
CA ASP A 96 6.67 2.72 -17.43
C ASP A 96 6.85 3.98 -18.29
N ILE A 97 5.76 4.73 -18.49
CA ILE A 97 5.76 5.94 -19.32
C ILE A 97 6.53 7.08 -18.66
N MET A 98 6.23 7.43 -17.41
CA MET A 98 6.87 8.56 -16.72
C MET A 98 8.25 8.21 -16.16
N GLY A 99 8.49 6.94 -15.81
CA GLY A 99 9.75 6.47 -15.26
C GLY A 99 10.74 5.97 -16.30
N TYR A 100 10.52 6.25 -17.60
CA TYR A 100 11.35 5.79 -18.72
C TYR A 100 11.65 4.29 -18.63
N ASN A 101 10.60 3.47 -18.66
CA ASN A 101 10.65 2.03 -18.47
C ASN A 101 11.39 1.63 -17.19
N TYR A 102 10.99 2.23 -16.05
CA TYR A 102 11.54 1.96 -14.73
C TYR A 102 13.05 2.29 -14.59
N SER A 103 13.59 3.17 -15.45
CA SER A 103 14.99 3.65 -15.36
C SER A 103 15.16 4.76 -14.31
N MET A 104 14.07 5.42 -13.91
CA MET A 104 14.11 6.45 -12.88
C MET A 104 14.35 5.83 -11.48
N PHE A 105 15.32 6.37 -10.74
CA PHE A 105 15.76 5.84 -9.43
C PHE A 105 14.61 5.56 -8.43
N GLY A 106 13.57 6.41 -8.40
CA GLY A 106 12.43 6.22 -7.50
C GLY A 106 11.48 5.08 -7.88
N PHE A 107 11.51 4.65 -9.15
CA PHE A 107 10.56 3.70 -9.75
C PHE A 107 11.21 2.44 -10.29
N SER A 108 12.54 2.34 -10.22
CA SER A 108 13.25 1.14 -10.65
C SER A 108 12.90 -0.07 -9.78
N HIS A 109 13.03 -1.25 -10.39
CA HIS A 109 12.90 -2.50 -9.65
C HIS A 109 14.13 -2.69 -8.77
N TYR A 110 13.95 -3.33 -7.61
CA TYR A 110 15.08 -3.67 -6.76
C TYR A 110 15.99 -4.66 -7.50
N GLY A 111 17.26 -4.31 -7.64
CA GLY A 111 18.25 -5.09 -8.38
C GLY A 111 19.65 -4.54 -8.18
N THR A 112 20.63 -5.32 -8.60
CA THR A 112 21.99 -4.83 -8.79
C THR A 112 21.96 -3.91 -9.99
N TYR A 113 22.36 -2.66 -9.80
CA TYR A 113 22.50 -1.64 -10.84
C TYR A 113 23.00 -2.20 -12.18
#